data_AF-A0A6B3W2A9-F1
#
_entry.id   AF-A0A6B3W2A9-F1
#
_cell.length_a   1.000
_cell.length_b   1.000
_cell.length_c   1.000
_cell.angle_alpha   90.00
_cell.angle_beta   90.00
_cell.angle_gamma   90.00
#
_symmetry.space_group_name_H-M   'P 1'
#
loop_
_entity.id
_entity.type
_entity.pdbx_description
1 polymer ?
#
loop_
_entity_poly.entity_id
_entity_poly.type
_entity_poly.pdbx_seq_one_letter_code
_entity_poly.pdbx_strand_id
1 'polypeptide(L)' 'MEEYIYWYNHERSKVKLTGPSPVEYQNQSSQLAA' A
#
# COMPACT_ATOMS: atom_id res chain seq x y z
N MET A 1 4.31 17.68 2.18
CA MET A 1 4.01 16.81 1.01
C MET A 1 4.46 15.38 1.26
N GLU A 2 5.66 15.16 1.79
CA GLU A 2 6.19 13.82 2.11
C GLU A 2 5.28 13.03 3.06
N GLU A 3 4.75 13.68 4.11
CA GLU A 3 3.81 13.05 5.04
C GLU A 3 2.54 12.54 4.34
N TYR A 4 2.02 13.29 3.37
CA TYR A 4 0.85 12.88 2.59
C TYR A 4 1.16 11.69 1.68
N ILE A 5 2.35 11.68 1.06
CA ILE A 5 2.83 10.57 0.23
C ILE A 5 2.97 9.30 1.08
N TYR A 6 3.57 9.43 2.27
CA TYR A 6 3.72 8.33 3.20
C TYR A 6 2.35 7.78 3.63
N TRP A 7 1.46 8.65 4.10
CA TRP A 7 0.11 8.25 4.51
C TRP A 7 -0.65 7.54 3.39
N TYR A 8 -0.55 8.03 2.16
CA TYR A 8 -1.19 7.41 1.00
C TYR A 8 -0.68 5.98 0.76
N ASN A 9 0.65 5.81 0.75
CA ASN A 9 1.28 4.55 0.37
C ASN A 9 1.23 3.47 1.45
N HIS A 10 1.13 3.85 2.73
CA HIS A 10 1.21 2.92 3.86
C HIS A 10 -0.11 2.72 4.60
N GLU A 11 -0.95 3.74 4.72
CA GLU A 11 -2.06 3.74 5.68
C GLU A 11 -3.46 3.82 5.04
N ARG A 12 -3.58 4.47 3.87
CA ARG A 12 -4.88 4.77 3.24
C ARG A 12 -5.80 3.55 3.06
N SER A 13 -5.29 2.42 2.57
CA SER A 13 -6.12 1.24 2.29
C SER A 13 -6.54 0.49 3.57
N LYS A 14 -5.72 0.56 4.63
CA LYS A 14 -6.03 -0.06 5.93
C LYS A 14 -7.27 0.56 6.56
N VAL A 15 -7.41 1.88 6.42
CA VAL A 15 -8.51 2.65 7.03
C VAL A 15 -9.84 2.50 6.27
N LYS A 16 -9.82 2.33 4.93
CA LYS A 16 -11.05 2.31 4.12
C LYS A 16 -11.53 0.92 3.68
N LEU A 17 -10.64 -0.06 3.54
CA LEU A 17 -10.96 -1.31 2.84
C LEU A 17 -10.51 -2.58 3.57
N THR A 18 -9.96 -2.50 4.79
CA THR A 18 -9.43 -3.68 5.53
C THR A 18 -8.49 -4.56 4.69
N GLY A 19 -7.82 -3.95 3.71
CA GLY A 19 -6.95 -4.62 2.75
C GLY A 19 -5.52 -4.10 2.82
N PRO A 20 -4.59 -4.73 2.09
CA PRO A 20 -3.19 -4.30 2.00
C PRO A 20 -3.08 -2.86 1.50
N SER A 21 -2.11 -2.14 2.04
CA SER A 21 -1.69 -0.82 1.57
C SER A 21 -1.19 -0.90 0.11
N PRO A 22 -1.16 0.24 -0.61
CA PRO A 22 -0.66 0.26 -1.98
C PRO A 22 0.74 -0.37 -2.14
N VAL A 23 1.67 -0.11 -1.20
CA VAL A 23 3.02 -0.69 -1.27
C VAL A 23 3.02 -2.20 -0.96
N GLU A 24 2.19 -2.66 -0.03
CA GLU A 24 2.04 -4.09 0.26
C GLU A 24 1.46 -4.84 -0.94
N TYR A 25 0.47 -4.26 -1.63
CA TYR A 25 -0.12 -4.84 -2.83
C TYR A 25 0.90 -4.96 -3.98
N GLN A 26 1.72 -3.93 -4.17
CA GLN A 26 2.78 -3.93 -5.19
C GLN A 26 3.82 -5.03 -4.91
N ASN A 27 4.26 -5.16 -3.66
CA ASN A 27 5.23 -6.18 -3.26
C ASN A 27 4.69 -7.60 -3.45
N GLN A 28 3.42 -7.84 -3.11
CA GLN A 28 2.76 -9.14 -3.35
C GLN A 28 2.68 -9.47 -4.84
N SER A 29 2.30 -8.50 -5.68
CA SER A 29 2.25 -8.70 -7.13
C SER A 29 3.63 -9.02 -7.72
N SER A 30 4.70 -8.38 -7.23
CA SER A 30 6.06 -8.67 -7.68
C SER A 30 6.55 -10.06 -7.26
N GLN A 31 6.14 -10.54 -6.07
CA GLN A 31 6.46 -11.90 -5.62
C GLN A 31 5.76 -12.99 -6.44
N LEU A 32 4.54 -12.72 -6.92
CA LEU A 32 3.78 -13.65 -7.77
C LEU A 32 4.27 -13.67 -9.23
N ALA A 33 5.06 -12.67 -9.64
CA ALA A 33 5.59 -12.55 -10.99
C ALA A 33 7.01 -13.13 -11.17
N ALA A 34 7.58 -13.74 -10.11
CA ALA A 34 8.87 -14.41 -10.10
C ALA A 34 8.72 -15.93 -10.27
#